data_AF-B4FEV3-F1
#
_entry.id   AF-B4FEV3-F1
#
_cell.length_a   1.000
_cell.length_b   1.000
_cell.length_c   1.000
_cell.angle_alpha   90.00
_cell.angle_beta   90.00
_cell.angle_gamma   90.00
#
_symmetry.space_group_name_H-M   'P 1'
#
loop_
_entity.id
_entity.type
_entity.pdbx_description
1 polymer ?
#
loop_
_entity_poly.entity_id
_entity_poly.type
_entity_poly.pdbx_seq_one_letter_code
_entity_poly.pdbx_strand_id
1 'polypeptide(L)'
;MESIRVEDLNLDPEEVLIVNCLYQFKNLMDESVVIESPRDIVLNNIRNMRPHTFIHAIVNGSFSAPFFVTRFREALFFYSALFDALDATTPRDSNQRMLIEENLFGRAALNVIACEGTDRVERPETYKQWQVRNQRAGLKQQPLNPDVVQVVRNKVKDCYHKDFVIDVDHRWLLQGWKGRILYAVSTWVANDAPSYI
;
A
#
# COMPACT_ATOMS: atom_id res chain seq x y z
N MET A 1 -9.28 0.44 -12.73
CA MET A 1 -8.79 1.64 -12.00
C MET A 1 -8.18 2.64 -12.97
N GLU A 2 -7.42 2.15 -13.93
CA GLU A 2 -6.74 2.82 -15.04
C GLU A 2 -7.63 3.71 -15.91
N SER A 3 -8.92 3.36 -16.02
CA SER A 3 -9.88 4.10 -16.84
C SER A 3 -10.52 5.29 -16.12
N ILE A 4 -10.40 5.40 -14.79
CA ILE A 4 -11.06 6.45 -14.01
C ILE A 4 -10.31 7.75 -14.22
N ARG A 5 -11.05 8.78 -14.63
CA ARG A 5 -10.56 10.14 -14.88
C ARG A 5 -11.36 11.16 -14.06
N VAL A 6 -10.91 12.41 -14.09
CA VAL A 6 -11.59 13.49 -13.33
C VAL A 6 -12.99 13.76 -13.86
N GLU A 7 -13.21 13.57 -15.15
CA GLU A 7 -14.51 13.77 -15.80
C GLU A 7 -15.56 12.77 -15.34
N ASP A 8 -15.13 11.59 -14.87
CA ASP A 8 -16.03 10.55 -14.34
C ASP A 8 -16.58 10.89 -12.94
N LEU A 9 -15.96 11.86 -12.25
CA LEU A 9 -16.27 12.19 -10.85
C LEU A 9 -17.39 13.25 -10.71
N ASN A 10 -17.76 13.94 -11.79
CA ASN A 10 -18.79 15.00 -11.79
C ASN A 10 -18.63 16.02 -10.63
N LEU A 11 -17.40 16.49 -10.41
CA LEU A 11 -17.07 17.37 -9.28
C LEU A 11 -17.70 18.75 -9.43
N ASP A 12 -18.29 19.24 -8.34
CA ASP A 12 -18.67 20.65 -8.23
C ASP A 12 -17.42 21.51 -7.98
N PRO A 13 -17.28 22.70 -8.60
CA PRO A 13 -16.18 23.63 -8.31
C PRO A 13 -15.97 23.99 -6.83
N GLU A 14 -17.01 23.88 -5.99
CA GLU A 14 -16.93 24.15 -4.55
C GLU A 14 -16.49 22.93 -3.71
N GLU A 15 -16.39 21.74 -4.31
CA GLU A 15 -16.03 20.51 -3.61
C GLU A 15 -14.51 20.32 -3.45
N VAL A 16 -14.13 19.69 -2.33
CA VAL A 16 -12.75 19.30 -2.06
C VAL A 16 -12.57 17.82 -2.42
N LEU A 17 -11.71 17.54 -3.40
CA LEU A 17 -11.38 16.16 -3.76
C LEU A 17 -10.27 15.59 -2.87
N ILE A 18 -10.56 14.48 -2.19
CA ILE A 18 -9.57 13.62 -1.55
C ILE A 18 -9.58 12.27 -2.26
N VAL A 19 -8.44 11.85 -2.78
CA VAL A 19 -8.28 10.50 -3.35
C VAL A 19 -7.69 9.60 -2.28
N ASN A 20 -8.40 8.51 -1.94
CA ASN A 20 -7.94 7.55 -0.95
C ASN A 20 -7.73 6.17 -1.60
N CYS A 21 -6.48 5.76 -1.76
CA CYS A 21 -6.15 4.45 -2.33
C CYS A 21 -5.51 3.55 -1.29
N LEU A 22 -6.29 2.56 -0.82
CA LEU A 22 -5.89 1.63 0.23
C LEU A 22 -5.58 0.25 -0.35
N TYR A 23 -4.29 -0.07 -0.41
CA TYR A 23 -3.74 -1.39 -0.74
C TYR A 23 -4.12 -1.93 -2.12
N GLN A 24 -4.60 -1.09 -3.04
CA GLN A 24 -5.09 -1.51 -4.36
C GLN A 24 -3.97 -1.61 -5.41
N PHE A 25 -2.94 -0.78 -5.32
CA PHE A 25 -1.87 -0.71 -6.33
C PHE A 25 -1.08 -2.02 -6.48
N LYS A 26 -1.10 -2.90 -5.48
CA LYS A 26 -0.47 -4.23 -5.57
C LYS A 26 -1.11 -5.12 -6.64
N ASN A 27 -2.36 -4.85 -7.05
CA ASN A 27 -3.09 -5.63 -8.04
C ASN A 27 -2.93 -5.09 -9.48
N LEU A 28 -2.30 -3.92 -9.63
CA LEU A 28 -1.98 -3.36 -10.95
C LEU A 28 -0.78 -4.11 -11.54
N MET A 29 -0.86 -4.43 -12.84
CA MET A 29 0.28 -5.02 -13.55
C MET A 29 1.49 -4.09 -13.49
N ASP A 30 2.66 -4.68 -13.65
CA ASP A 30 3.95 -3.99 -13.68
C ASP A 30 4.63 -4.20 -15.04
N GLU A 31 5.82 -3.61 -15.17
CA GLU A 31 6.59 -3.61 -16.40
C GLU A 31 7.14 -5.00 -16.78
N SER A 32 6.94 -6.03 -15.95
CA SER A 32 7.24 -7.42 -16.34
C SER A 32 6.18 -8.03 -17.27
N VAL A 33 5.01 -7.38 -17.42
CA VAL A 33 3.89 -7.90 -18.23
C VAL A 33 3.55 -6.96 -19.39
N VAL A 34 3.56 -5.65 -19.16
CA VAL A 34 3.15 -4.63 -20.15
C VAL A 34 4.18 -3.51 -20.23
N ILE A 35 4.38 -2.98 -21.45
CA ILE A 35 5.35 -1.89 -21.68
C ILE A 35 4.87 -0.59 -21.03
N GLU A 36 3.59 -0.28 -21.20
CA GLU A 36 2.96 0.88 -20.56
C GLU A 36 2.45 0.47 -19.18
N SER A 37 3.01 1.07 -18.12
CA SER A 37 2.74 0.67 -16.74
C SER A 37 1.36 1.15 -16.28
N PRO A 38 0.41 0.26 -15.94
CA PRO A 38 -0.90 0.65 -15.40
C PRO A 38 -0.79 1.45 -14.10
N ARG A 39 0.28 1.24 -13.34
CA ARG A 39 0.61 2.01 -12.14
C ARG A 39 0.85 3.48 -12.47
N ASP A 40 1.63 3.72 -13.52
CA ASP A 40 1.95 5.07 -13.95
C ASP A 40 0.73 5.74 -14.58
N ILE A 41 -0.11 5.01 -15.33
CA ILE A 41 -1.40 5.50 -15.83
C ILE A 41 -2.28 5.98 -14.68
N VAL A 42 -2.48 5.15 -13.65
CA VAL A 42 -3.31 5.50 -12.49
C VAL A 42 -2.73 6.70 -11.73
N LEU A 43 -1.41 6.73 -11.48
CA LEU A 43 -0.78 7.88 -10.81
C LEU A 43 -0.92 9.17 -11.62
N ASN A 44 -0.79 9.11 -12.94
CA ASN A 44 -1.00 10.25 -13.83
C ASN A 44 -2.47 10.72 -13.80
N ASN A 45 -3.44 9.81 -13.81
CA ASN A 45 -4.85 10.18 -13.66
C ASN A 45 -5.11 10.87 -12.32
N ILE A 46 -4.59 10.31 -11.21
CA ILE A 46 -4.69 10.93 -9.88
C ILE A 46 -4.05 12.32 -9.85
N ARG A 47 -2.87 12.49 -10.46
CA ARG A 47 -2.22 13.80 -10.58
C ARG A 47 -3.07 14.79 -11.39
N ASN A 48 -3.67 14.34 -12.49
CA ASN A 48 -4.54 15.16 -13.34
C ASN A 48 -5.86 15.55 -12.66
N MET A 49 -6.37 14.71 -11.75
CA MET A 49 -7.51 15.06 -10.89
C MET A 49 -7.21 16.20 -9.92
N ARG A 50 -5.93 16.53 -9.68
CA ARG A 50 -5.47 17.57 -8.75
C ARG A 50 -6.17 17.50 -7.38
N PRO A 51 -6.15 16.35 -6.69
CA PRO A 51 -6.78 16.23 -5.38
C PRO A 51 -6.12 17.17 -4.38
N HIS A 52 -6.91 17.68 -3.44
CA HIS A 52 -6.40 18.38 -2.27
C HIS A 52 -5.47 17.49 -1.46
N THR A 53 -5.76 16.19 -1.40
CA THR A 53 -4.86 15.18 -0.83
C THR A 53 -5.09 13.83 -1.50
N PHE A 54 -3.99 13.17 -1.86
CA PHE A 54 -3.94 11.76 -2.23
C PHE A 54 -3.34 10.95 -1.10
N ILE A 55 -4.13 10.08 -0.48
CA ILE A 55 -3.69 9.13 0.54
C ILE A 55 -3.32 7.82 -0.15
N HIS A 56 -2.06 7.42 -0.01
CA HIS A 56 -1.52 6.21 -0.63
C HIS A 56 -1.10 5.22 0.47
N ALA A 57 -1.94 4.22 0.74
CA ALA A 57 -1.58 3.11 1.61
C ALA A 57 -1.22 1.88 0.77
N ILE A 58 -0.07 1.28 1.06
CA ILE A 58 0.49 0.17 0.27
C ILE A 58 0.84 -1.02 1.15
N VAL A 59 0.79 -2.20 0.52
CA VAL A 59 1.42 -3.42 1.05
C VAL A 59 2.91 -3.31 0.74
N ASN A 60 3.74 -3.33 1.77
CA ASN A 60 5.18 -3.20 1.61
C ASN A 60 5.81 -4.58 1.37
N GLY A 61 6.09 -4.91 0.12
CA GLY A 61 6.70 -6.18 -0.27
C GLY A 61 7.54 -6.06 -1.54
N SER A 62 8.57 -6.90 -1.66
CA SER A 62 9.47 -6.96 -2.83
C SER A 62 9.26 -8.23 -3.66
N PHE A 63 8.07 -8.82 -3.58
CA PHE A 63 7.70 -10.05 -4.29
C PHE A 63 6.90 -9.80 -5.58
N SER A 64 7.08 -8.62 -6.20
CA SER A 64 6.78 -8.38 -7.63
C SER A 64 7.90 -8.86 -8.57
N ALA A 65 9.05 -9.28 -8.03
CA ALA A 65 10.22 -9.69 -8.81
C ALA A 65 9.90 -10.79 -9.86
N PRO A 66 10.58 -10.76 -11.03
CA PRO A 66 10.34 -11.73 -12.10
C PRO A 66 10.84 -13.14 -11.72
N PHE A 67 11.88 -13.25 -10.90
CA PHE A 67 12.50 -14.53 -10.55
C PHE A 67 11.78 -15.24 -9.40
N PHE A 68 11.32 -16.48 -9.64
CA PHE A 68 10.55 -17.29 -8.69
C PHE A 68 11.21 -17.42 -7.31
N VAL A 69 12.49 -17.82 -7.23
CA VAL A 69 13.14 -18.09 -5.93
C VAL A 69 13.18 -16.84 -5.04
N THR A 70 13.51 -15.69 -5.62
CA THR A 70 13.52 -14.41 -4.88
C THR A 70 12.12 -14.08 -4.41
N ARG A 71 11.14 -14.17 -5.31
CA ARG A 71 9.74 -13.88 -5.02
C ARG A 71 9.17 -14.79 -3.94
N PHE A 72 9.38 -16.10 -4.05
CA PHE A 72 8.92 -17.10 -3.09
C PHE A 72 9.48 -16.81 -1.69
N ARG A 73 10.77 -16.53 -1.58
CA ARG A 73 11.41 -16.22 -0.30
C ARG A 73 10.82 -14.97 0.35
N GLU A 74 10.67 -13.89 -0.42
CA GLU A 74 10.10 -12.64 0.11
C GLU A 74 8.61 -12.79 0.49
N ALA A 75 7.84 -13.51 -0.31
CA ALA A 75 6.43 -13.82 0.00
C ALA A 75 6.32 -14.68 1.27
N LEU A 76 7.14 -15.73 1.38
CA LEU A 76 7.17 -16.60 2.57
C LEU A 76 7.42 -15.79 3.83
N PHE A 77 8.42 -14.91 3.83
CA PHE A 77 8.70 -14.08 5.01
C PHE A 77 7.59 -13.07 5.31
N PHE A 78 6.99 -12.47 4.28
CA PHE A 78 5.90 -11.52 4.45
C PHE A 78 4.66 -12.20 5.07
N TYR A 79 4.18 -13.29 4.47
CA TYR A 79 3.00 -14.00 4.97
C TYR A 79 3.29 -14.69 6.31
N SER A 80 4.49 -15.25 6.53
CA SER A 80 4.84 -15.82 7.84
C SER A 80 4.70 -14.79 8.96
N ALA A 81 5.09 -13.53 8.72
CA ALA A 81 4.89 -12.46 9.71
C ALA A 81 3.41 -12.15 9.96
N LEU A 82 2.56 -12.20 8.93
CA LEU A 82 1.11 -12.01 9.08
C LEU A 82 0.44 -13.17 9.84
N PHE A 83 0.80 -14.42 9.53
CA PHE A 83 0.31 -15.59 10.25
C PHE A 83 0.79 -15.63 11.70
N ASP A 84 2.06 -15.28 11.97
CA ASP A 84 2.58 -15.15 13.33
C ASP A 84 1.89 -14.02 14.12
N ALA A 85 1.57 -12.90 13.47
CA ALA A 85 0.78 -11.83 14.09
C ALA A 85 -0.63 -12.29 14.46
N LEU A 86 -1.33 -13.03 13.57
CA LEU A 86 -2.64 -13.60 13.88
C LEU A 86 -2.56 -14.63 15.01
N ASP A 87 -1.53 -15.49 15.02
CA ASP A 87 -1.37 -16.49 16.07
C ASP A 87 -1.16 -15.87 17.45
N ALA A 88 -0.42 -14.77 17.51
CA ALA A 88 -0.15 -14.05 18.74
C ALA A 88 -1.33 -13.20 19.24
N THR A 89 -2.28 -12.83 18.37
CA THR A 89 -3.31 -11.81 18.67
C THR A 89 -4.73 -12.33 18.63
N THR A 90 -4.97 -13.51 18.03
CA THR A 90 -6.32 -14.03 17.78
C THR A 90 -6.42 -15.51 18.17
N PRO A 91 -7.49 -15.92 18.89
CA PRO A 91 -7.72 -17.33 19.24
C PRO A 91 -7.72 -18.25 18.02
N ARG A 92 -7.16 -19.46 18.16
CA ARG A 92 -7.02 -20.43 17.07
C ARG A 92 -8.34 -21.00 16.56
N ASP A 93 -9.34 -21.05 17.43
CA ASP A 93 -10.71 -21.49 17.14
C ASP A 93 -11.61 -20.37 16.58
N SER A 94 -11.05 -19.17 16.37
CA SER A 94 -11.80 -18.05 15.79
C SER A 94 -12.12 -18.30 14.32
N ASN A 95 -13.41 -18.38 13.99
CA ASN A 95 -13.87 -18.44 12.61
C ASN A 95 -13.40 -17.23 11.77
N GLN A 96 -13.29 -16.04 12.39
CA GLN A 96 -12.80 -14.85 11.72
C GLN A 96 -11.32 -14.99 11.34
N ARG A 97 -10.52 -15.60 12.23
CA ARG A 97 -9.11 -15.91 11.94
C ARG A 97 -9.00 -16.85 10.75
N MET A 98 -9.78 -17.94 10.74
CA MET A 98 -9.78 -18.90 9.63
C MET A 98 -10.12 -18.22 8.30
N LEU A 99 -11.13 -17.34 8.28
CA LEU A 99 -11.51 -16.60 7.07
C LEU A 99 -10.37 -15.69 6.56
N ILE A 100 -9.65 -15.01 7.46
CA ILE A 100 -8.51 -14.16 7.09
C ILE A 100 -7.35 -15.02 6.56
N GLU A 101 -7.01 -16.08 7.28
CA GLU A 101 -5.91 -16.99 6.92
C GLU A 101 -6.15 -17.66 5.57
N GLU A 102 -7.35 -18.18 5.33
CA GLU A 102 -7.70 -18.90 4.09
C GLU A 102 -7.93 -17.93 2.92
N ASN A 103 -8.84 -16.97 3.11
CA ASN A 103 -9.38 -16.19 1.99
C ASN A 103 -8.64 -14.91 1.70
N LEU A 104 -7.86 -14.38 2.65
CA LEU A 104 -7.06 -13.18 2.41
C LEU A 104 -5.58 -13.55 2.23
N PHE A 105 -4.96 -14.13 3.25
CA PHE A 105 -3.52 -14.40 3.22
C PHE A 105 -3.18 -15.61 2.35
N GLY A 106 -3.89 -16.72 2.52
CA GLY A 106 -3.68 -17.96 1.76
C GLY A 106 -3.87 -17.75 0.27
N ARG A 107 -4.98 -17.12 -0.14
CA ARG A 107 -5.23 -16.80 -1.56
C ARG A 107 -4.19 -15.86 -2.15
N ALA A 108 -3.79 -14.80 -1.43
CA ALA A 108 -2.79 -13.87 -1.91
C ALA A 108 -1.40 -14.53 -2.02
N ALA A 109 -1.01 -15.34 -1.03
CA ALA A 109 0.24 -16.12 -1.06
C ALA A 109 0.25 -17.12 -2.22
N LEU A 110 -0.84 -17.87 -2.40
CA LEU A 110 -0.98 -18.82 -3.50
C LEU A 110 -0.85 -18.14 -4.86
N ASN A 111 -1.46 -16.97 -5.05
CA ASN A 111 -1.33 -16.24 -6.32
C ASN A 111 0.12 -15.82 -6.60
N VAL A 112 0.86 -15.36 -5.59
CA VAL A 112 2.29 -15.00 -5.75
C VAL A 112 3.15 -16.23 -6.12
N ILE A 113 2.84 -17.39 -5.56
CA ILE A 113 3.65 -18.61 -5.70
C ILE A 113 3.29 -19.39 -6.97
N ALA A 114 2.01 -19.59 -7.24
CA ALA A 114 1.54 -20.52 -8.25
C ALA A 114 1.24 -19.88 -9.61
N CYS A 115 1.08 -18.55 -9.67
CA CYS A 115 0.74 -17.85 -10.91
C CYS A 115 1.93 -17.08 -11.49
N GLU A 116 1.91 -16.89 -12.81
CA GLU A 116 2.88 -16.08 -13.56
C GLU A 116 2.16 -15.22 -14.60
N GLY A 117 2.90 -14.33 -15.27
CA GLY A 117 2.34 -13.50 -16.34
C GLY A 117 1.10 -12.72 -15.89
N THR A 118 0.06 -12.68 -16.72
CA THR A 118 -1.20 -11.98 -16.42
C THR A 118 -2.01 -12.61 -15.29
N ASP A 119 -1.83 -13.92 -15.03
CA ASP A 119 -2.57 -14.65 -14.00
C ASP A 119 -2.06 -14.31 -12.58
N ARG A 120 -0.82 -13.81 -12.48
CA ARG A 120 -0.25 -13.30 -11.25
C ARG A 120 -0.72 -11.87 -11.00
N VAL A 121 -1.61 -11.70 -10.03
CA VAL A 121 -2.26 -10.45 -9.67
C VAL A 121 -1.52 -9.74 -8.53
N GLU A 122 -1.08 -10.47 -7.49
CA GLU A 122 -0.42 -9.91 -6.31
C GLU A 122 1.03 -9.51 -6.63
N ARG A 123 1.27 -8.20 -6.75
CA ARG A 123 2.54 -7.60 -7.18
C ARG A 123 2.93 -6.39 -6.32
N PRO A 124 3.03 -6.51 -4.99
CA PRO A 124 3.40 -5.36 -4.17
C PRO A 124 4.82 -4.87 -4.49
N GLU A 125 5.01 -3.58 -4.28
CA GLU A 125 6.30 -2.91 -4.29
C GLU A 125 6.56 -2.27 -2.93
N THR A 126 7.83 -2.05 -2.63
CA THR A 126 8.23 -1.39 -1.38
C THR A 126 7.82 0.09 -1.38
N TYR A 127 7.65 0.68 -0.20
CA TYR A 127 7.34 2.12 -0.09
C TYR A 127 8.42 3.00 -0.75
N LYS A 128 9.67 2.54 -0.82
CA LYS A 128 10.78 3.23 -1.51
C LYS A 128 10.59 3.25 -3.03
N GLN A 129 10.09 2.17 -3.61
CA GLN A 129 9.75 2.14 -5.04
C GLN A 129 8.54 3.05 -5.32
N TRP A 130 7.51 2.99 -4.47
CA TRP A 130 6.37 3.90 -4.56
C TRP A 130 6.75 5.36 -4.39
N GLN A 131 7.72 5.69 -3.53
CA GLN A 131 8.26 7.05 -3.40
C GLN A 131 8.72 7.58 -4.76
N VAL A 132 9.55 6.80 -5.45
CA VAL A 132 10.10 7.18 -6.77
C VAL A 132 8.99 7.29 -7.82
N ARG A 133 8.05 6.34 -7.85
CA ARG A 133 6.93 6.37 -8.80
C ARG A 133 6.03 7.59 -8.62
N ASN A 134 5.62 7.89 -7.38
CA ASN A 134 4.80 9.07 -7.10
C ASN A 134 5.52 10.36 -7.52
N GLN A 135 6.82 10.49 -7.21
CA GLN A 135 7.61 11.66 -7.61
C GLN A 135 7.74 11.80 -9.13
N ARG A 136 7.97 10.69 -9.85
CA ARG A 136 8.03 10.68 -11.33
C ARG A 136 6.69 11.05 -11.98
N ALA A 137 5.57 10.67 -11.36
CA ALA A 137 4.24 11.09 -11.79
C ALA A 137 3.96 12.58 -11.53
N GLY A 138 4.88 13.30 -10.86
CA GLY A 138 4.72 14.72 -10.53
C GLY A 138 3.85 14.97 -9.29
N LEU A 139 3.84 14.02 -8.35
CA LEU A 139 3.23 14.19 -7.05
C LEU A 139 4.27 14.64 -6.01
N LYS A 140 3.88 15.59 -5.15
CA LYS A 140 4.66 16.10 -4.02
C LYS A 140 4.21 15.40 -2.74
N GLN A 141 5.13 14.76 -2.03
CA GLN A 141 4.84 14.17 -0.73
C GLN A 141 4.62 15.24 0.34
N GLN A 142 3.54 15.11 1.09
CA GLN A 142 3.22 15.98 2.24
C GLN A 142 3.88 15.44 3.52
N PRO A 143 4.26 16.33 4.46
CA PRO A 143 4.70 15.90 5.78
C PRO A 143 3.54 15.25 6.55
N LEU A 144 3.87 14.25 7.37
CA LEU A 144 2.91 13.71 8.33
C LEU A 144 2.70 14.72 9.46
N ASN A 145 1.47 14.81 9.97
CA ASN A 145 1.20 15.59 11.18
C ASN A 145 1.85 14.87 12.40
N PRO A 146 2.79 15.50 13.11
CA PRO A 146 3.50 14.86 14.23
C PRO A 146 2.59 14.43 15.37
N ASP A 147 1.53 15.20 15.65
CA ASP A 147 0.56 14.89 16.71
C ASP A 147 -0.22 13.63 16.35
N VAL A 148 -0.65 13.51 15.09
CA VAL A 148 -1.33 12.30 14.59
C VAL A 148 -0.41 11.09 14.68
N VAL A 149 0.86 11.22 14.29
CA VAL A 149 1.85 10.14 14.41
C VAL A 149 2.00 9.71 15.88
N GLN A 150 2.07 10.67 16.80
CA GLN A 150 2.21 10.37 18.23
C GLN A 150 0.96 9.68 18.80
N VAL A 151 -0.23 10.12 18.40
CA VAL A 151 -1.50 9.47 18.78
C VAL A 151 -1.53 8.02 18.28
N VAL A 152 -1.15 7.77 17.03
CA VAL A 152 -1.12 6.41 16.47
C VAL A 152 -0.09 5.53 17.18
N ARG A 153 1.12 6.05 17.45
CA ARG A 153 2.16 5.34 18.21
C ARG A 153 1.68 4.96 19.62
N ASN A 154 1.10 5.90 20.35
CA ASN A 154 0.57 5.65 21.69
C ASN A 154 -0.55 4.61 21.64
N LYS A 155 -1.50 4.76 20.71
CA LYS A 155 -2.58 3.79 20.53
C LYS A 155 -2.06 2.37 20.27
N VAL A 156 -1.07 2.20 19.39
CA VAL A 156 -0.47 0.88 19.13
C VAL A 156 0.24 0.34 20.35
N LYS A 157 1.01 1.17 21.05
CA LYS A 157 1.71 0.78 22.28
C LYS A 157 0.76 0.34 23.41
N ASP A 158 -0.34 1.06 23.57
CA ASP A 158 -1.22 0.90 24.73
C ASP A 158 -2.34 -0.15 24.49
N CYS A 159 -2.75 -0.34 23.24
CA CYS A 159 -3.93 -1.16 22.89
C CYS A 159 -3.61 -2.42 22.08
N TYR A 160 -2.39 -2.59 21.55
CA TYR A 160 -2.06 -3.71 20.67
C TYR A 160 -0.87 -4.52 21.21
N HIS A 161 -0.67 -5.71 20.64
CA HIS A 161 0.45 -6.57 21.00
C HIS A 161 1.80 -5.85 20.82
N LYS A 162 2.70 -6.00 21.79
CA LYS A 162 4.00 -5.30 21.88
C LYS A 162 4.91 -5.43 20.65
N ASP A 163 4.68 -6.44 19.82
CA ASP A 163 5.46 -6.72 18.61
C ASP A 163 4.97 -5.93 17.39
N PHE A 164 3.82 -5.25 17.48
CA PHE A 164 3.42 -4.25 16.49
C PHE A 164 4.30 -3.02 16.63
N VAL A 165 4.74 -2.48 15.49
CA VAL A 165 5.63 -1.31 15.44
C VAL A 165 5.01 -0.26 14.53
N ILE A 166 5.00 0.99 14.99
CA ILE A 166 4.74 2.17 14.18
C ILE A 166 6.01 2.99 14.08
N ASP A 167 6.50 3.17 12.86
CA ASP A 167 7.70 3.94 12.58
C ASP A 167 7.45 5.01 11.51
N VAL A 168 8.38 5.95 11.36
CA VAL A 168 8.35 6.95 10.31
C VAL A 168 9.67 6.95 9.57
N ASP A 169 9.62 6.74 8.26
CA ASP A 169 10.79 6.82 7.38
C ASP A 169 10.45 7.60 6.11
N HIS A 170 11.27 8.59 5.74
CA HIS A 170 11.06 9.42 4.55
C HIS A 170 9.60 9.94 4.42
N ARG A 171 8.99 10.38 5.53
CA ARG A 171 7.58 10.84 5.64
C ARG A 171 6.51 9.79 5.31
N TRP A 172 6.87 8.51 5.28
CA TRP A 172 5.92 7.41 5.32
C TRP A 172 5.67 7.00 6.76
N LEU A 173 4.40 6.75 7.09
CA LEU A 173 4.01 6.07 8.31
C LEU A 173 4.08 4.57 8.04
N LEU A 174 4.93 3.87 8.78
CA LEU A 174 5.20 2.45 8.58
C LEU A 174 4.52 1.65 9.70
N GLN A 175 3.86 0.56 9.32
CA GLN A 175 3.34 -0.43 10.26
C GLN A 175 4.09 -1.75 10.07
N GLY A 176 4.61 -2.30 11.15
CA GLY A 176 5.37 -3.54 11.14
C GLY A 176 5.00 -4.52 12.25
N TRP A 177 5.57 -5.72 12.15
CA TRP A 177 5.47 -6.81 13.11
C TRP A 177 6.85 -7.46 13.30
N LYS A 178 7.34 -7.56 14.55
CA LYS A 178 8.66 -8.13 14.90
C LYS A 178 9.81 -7.63 14.00
N GLY A 179 9.83 -6.31 13.75
CA GLY A 179 10.87 -5.66 12.94
C GLY A 179 10.67 -5.73 11.42
N ARG A 180 9.64 -6.44 10.91
CA ARG A 180 9.30 -6.43 9.48
C ARG A 180 8.23 -5.39 9.20
N ILE A 181 8.48 -4.47 8.26
CA ILE A 181 7.50 -3.50 7.78
C ILE A 181 6.54 -4.18 6.80
N LEU A 182 5.24 -4.16 7.13
CA LEU A 182 4.18 -4.84 6.40
C LEU A 182 3.36 -3.87 5.54
N TYR A 183 3.08 -2.69 6.07
CA TYR A 183 2.28 -1.66 5.41
C TYR A 183 2.96 -0.30 5.54
N ALA A 184 2.71 0.56 4.57
CA ALA A 184 3.18 1.94 4.60
C ALA A 184 2.07 2.88 4.10
N VAL A 185 1.97 4.06 4.70
CA VAL A 185 1.01 5.10 4.33
C VAL A 185 1.74 6.42 4.13
N SER A 186 1.39 7.15 3.07
CA SER A 186 1.87 8.51 2.85
C SER A 186 0.79 9.35 2.15
N THR A 187 0.96 10.67 2.20
CA THR A 187 0.05 11.65 1.60
C THR A 187 0.76 12.49 0.56
N TRP A 188 0.04 12.83 -0.51
CA TRP A 188 0.59 13.50 -1.68
C TRP A 188 -0.35 14.56 -2.23
N VAL A 189 0.19 15.51 -2.99
CA VAL A 189 -0.58 16.48 -3.80
C VAL A 189 0.04 16.57 -5.19
N ALA A 190 -0.68 17.10 -6.19
CA ALA A 190 -0.06 17.42 -7.48
C ALA A 190 1.01 18.52 -7.28
N ASN A 191 2.19 18.39 -7.89
CA ASN A 191 3.29 19.37 -7.77
C ASN A 191 2.89 20.80 -8.15
N ASP A 192 1.89 20.94 -9.02
CA ASP A 192 1.40 22.21 -9.55
C ASP A 192 0.13 22.70 -8.82
N ALA A 193 -0.30 22.05 -7.74
CA ALA A 193 -1.44 22.47 -6.95
C ALA A 193 -1.09 23.76 -6.18
N PRO A 194 -1.99 24.77 -6.13
CA PRO A 194 -1.77 25.97 -5.34
C PRO A 194 -1.48 25.58 -3.89
N SER A 195 -0.43 26.18 -3.32
CA SER A 195 -0.07 25.96 -1.92
C SER A 195 -1.14 26.65 -1.06
N TYR A 196 -2.00 25.87 -0.42
CA TYR A 196 -2.87 26.39 0.63
C TYR A 196 -2.01 26.51 1.89
N ILE A 197 -1.60 27.74 2.20
CA ILE A 197 -0.99 28.14 3.47
C ILE A 197 -2.12 28.45 4.45
#